data_AF-A0AAU6Q4D7-F1
#
_entry.id   AF-A0AAU6Q4D7-F1
#
_cell.length_a   1.000
_cell.length_b   1.000
_cell.length_c   1.000
_cell.angle_alpha   90.00
_cell.angle_beta   90.00
_cell.angle_gamma   90.00
#
_symmetry.space_group_name_H-M   'P 1'
#
loop_
_entity.id
_entity.type
_entity.pdbx_description
1 polymer ?
#
loop_
_entity_poly.entity_id
_entity_poly.type
_entity_poly.pdbx_seq_one_letter_code
_entity_poly.pdbx_strand_id
1 'polypeptide(L)'
;MKPVPENIQLEFLRPDGTALTFRELSDEFCRTNGIEGDRKDSPVRVAIASKTSQAGNIFYDFSMNGMPLPDGLNTILRLEGNILSFGPEAKSKNGNPTRKARADILVGGQLYISEGYLTQGKNGYYVKAVAHKKPSPPAPKPRGGSFI
;
A
#
# COMPACT_ATOMS: atom_id res chain seq x y z
N MET A 1 -16.12 6.21 -18.32
CA MET A 1 -15.08 5.68 -17.40
C MET A 1 -14.49 6.84 -16.64
N LYS A 2 -14.34 6.75 -15.30
CA LYS A 2 -13.60 7.78 -14.57
C LYS A 2 -12.10 7.67 -14.93
N PRO A 3 -11.38 8.80 -15.06
CA PRO A 3 -9.94 8.74 -15.25
C PRO A 3 -9.28 8.09 -14.03
N VAL A 4 -8.20 7.36 -14.28
CA VAL A 4 -7.34 6.83 -13.21
C VAL A 4 -6.68 8.03 -12.51
N PRO A 5 -6.77 8.15 -11.17
CA PRO A 5 -6.25 9.32 -10.46
C PRO A 5 -4.72 9.38 -10.52
N GLU A 6 -4.17 10.60 -10.51
CA GLU A 6 -2.73 10.81 -10.49
C GLU A 6 -2.08 10.34 -9.18
N ASN A 7 -2.86 10.30 -8.09
CA ASN A 7 -2.41 9.85 -6.78
C ASN A 7 -3.47 8.95 -6.14
N ILE A 8 -3.01 7.98 -5.34
CA ILE A 8 -3.86 7.26 -4.37
C ILE A 8 -3.36 7.51 -2.95
N GLN A 9 -4.23 7.32 -1.96
CA GLN A 9 -3.87 7.56 -0.56
C GLN A 9 -3.52 6.27 0.18
N LEU A 10 -2.37 6.25 0.86
CA LEU A 10 -2.00 5.24 1.85
C LEU A 10 -2.12 5.82 3.25
N GLU A 11 -2.76 5.07 4.14
CA GLU A 11 -2.93 5.42 5.55
C GLU A 11 -2.43 4.29 6.45
N PHE A 12 -1.98 4.68 7.63
CA PHE A 12 -1.46 3.77 8.64
C PHE A 12 -2.41 3.78 9.84
N LEU A 13 -2.88 2.60 10.22
CA LEU A 13 -3.86 2.43 11.28
C LEU A 13 -3.31 1.50 12.36
N ARG A 14 -3.78 1.71 13.59
CA ARG A 14 -3.60 0.79 14.70
C ARG A 14 -4.41 -0.50 14.48
N PRO A 15 -4.15 -1.56 15.27
CA PRO A 15 -4.94 -2.80 15.21
C PRO A 15 -6.44 -2.61 15.48
N ASP A 16 -6.82 -1.57 16.23
CA ASP A 16 -8.22 -1.21 16.50
C ASP A 16 -8.89 -0.42 15.37
N GLY A 17 -8.15 -0.11 14.29
CA GLY A 17 -8.63 0.64 13.13
C GLY A 17 -8.52 2.16 13.27
N THR A 18 -8.08 2.69 14.41
CA THR A 18 -7.83 4.13 14.56
C THR A 18 -6.61 4.55 13.75
N ALA A 19 -6.61 5.79 13.25
CA ALA A 19 -5.47 6.29 12.49
C ALA A 19 -4.27 6.55 13.41
N LEU A 20 -3.09 6.13 12.96
CA LEU A 20 -1.82 6.58 13.53
C LEU A 20 -1.61 8.04 13.18
N THR A 21 -1.08 8.81 14.12
CA THR A 21 -0.69 10.22 13.91
C THR A 21 0.83 10.33 13.74
N PHE A 22 1.29 11.42 13.12
CA PHE A 22 2.74 11.60 12.90
C PHE A 22 3.54 11.68 14.21
N ARG A 23 2.95 12.28 15.26
CA ARG A 23 3.54 12.38 16.61
C ARG A 23 3.99 11.03 17.15
N GLU A 24 3.29 9.97 16.78
CA GLU A 24 3.52 8.61 17.29
C GLU A 24 4.62 7.85 16.57
N LEU A 25 5.04 8.32 15.39
CA LEU A 25 6.13 7.69 14.65
C LEU A 25 7.46 7.96 15.39
N SER A 26 7.76 9.21 15.70
CA SER A 26 8.80 9.67 16.65
C SER A 26 9.16 11.11 16.31
N ASP A 27 9.74 11.83 17.26
CA ASP A 27 10.27 13.17 16.99
C ASP A 27 11.42 13.19 16.00
N GLU A 28 12.27 12.17 15.97
CA GLU A 28 13.33 12.04 14.96
C GLU A 28 12.75 11.86 13.56
N PHE A 29 11.80 10.92 13.39
CA PHE A 29 11.14 10.71 12.11
C PHE A 29 10.41 11.97 11.62
N CYS A 30 9.71 12.66 12.53
CA CYS A 30 9.02 13.91 12.20
C CYS A 30 10.01 14.98 11.70
N ARG A 31 11.11 15.20 12.43
CA ARG A 31 12.13 16.19 12.05
C ARG A 31 12.78 15.86 10.71
N THR A 32 13.19 14.61 10.51
CA THR A 32 13.85 14.17 9.26
C THR A 32 12.94 14.31 8.04
N ASN A 33 11.61 14.22 8.23
CA ASN A 33 10.63 14.36 7.15
C ASN A 33 9.93 15.73 7.13
N GLY A 34 10.41 16.73 7.88
CA GLY A 34 9.85 18.09 7.90
C GLY A 34 8.39 18.15 8.39
N ILE A 35 8.03 17.32 9.35
CA ILE A 35 6.70 17.29 9.98
C ILE A 35 6.75 18.09 11.28
N GLU A 36 6.11 19.26 11.26
CA GLU A 36 6.18 20.25 12.35
C GLU A 36 4.80 20.75 12.77
N GLY A 37 4.74 21.38 13.95
CA GLY A 37 3.53 22.00 14.49
C GLY A 37 2.32 21.06 14.56
N ASP A 38 1.15 21.60 14.25
CA ASP A 38 -0.14 20.90 14.29
C ASP A 38 -0.21 19.69 13.34
N ARG A 39 0.67 19.62 12.34
CA ARG A 39 0.75 18.47 11.43
C ARG A 39 1.15 17.20 12.18
N LYS A 40 1.84 17.30 13.32
CA LYS A 40 2.17 16.15 14.17
C LYS A 40 0.92 15.40 14.66
N ASP A 41 -0.18 16.11 14.88
CA ASP A 41 -1.44 15.53 15.36
C ASP A 41 -2.35 15.02 14.24
N SER A 42 -1.95 15.24 12.98
CA SER A 42 -2.68 14.74 11.83
C SER A 42 -2.44 13.24 11.62
N PRO A 43 -3.43 12.51 11.07
CA PRO A 43 -3.25 11.14 10.61
C PRO A 43 -2.07 11.00 9.63
N VAL A 44 -1.32 9.91 9.75
CA VAL A 44 -0.26 9.54 8.81
C VAL A 44 -0.91 9.13 7.49
N ARG A 45 -0.90 10.06 6.53
CA ARG A 45 -1.41 9.86 5.17
C ARG A 45 -0.32 10.18 4.16
N VAL A 46 -0.11 9.28 3.22
CA VAL A 46 0.89 9.41 2.15
C VAL A 46 0.17 9.35 0.81
N ALA A 47 0.37 10.39 -0.02
CA ALA A 47 -0.04 10.35 -1.41
C ALA A 47 0.98 9.55 -2.23
N ILE A 48 0.52 8.54 -2.95
CA ILE A 48 1.35 7.72 -3.84
C ILE A 48 1.07 8.15 -5.27
N ALA A 49 2.07 8.75 -5.91
CA ALA A 49 1.96 9.15 -7.31
C ALA A 49 1.90 7.94 -8.23
N SER A 50 1.09 8.08 -9.28
CA SER A 50 0.99 7.11 -10.38
C SER A 50 2.32 7.03 -11.14
N LYS A 51 2.66 5.81 -11.54
CA LYS A 51 3.81 5.50 -12.39
C LYS A 51 3.30 4.73 -13.61
N THR A 52 3.95 4.91 -14.75
CA THR A 52 3.63 4.17 -15.98
C THR A 52 4.71 3.12 -16.23
N SER A 53 4.30 1.85 -16.36
CA SER A 53 5.21 0.76 -16.70
C SER A 53 5.61 0.81 -18.17
N GLN A 54 6.63 0.03 -18.55
CA GLN A 54 7.08 -0.08 -19.96
C GLN A 54 5.96 -0.52 -20.91
N ALA A 55 4.99 -1.30 -20.43
CA ALA A 55 3.83 -1.74 -21.20
C ALA A 55 2.67 -0.71 -21.21
N GLY A 56 2.89 0.51 -20.72
CA GLY A 56 1.88 1.58 -20.68
C GLY A 56 0.84 1.44 -19.56
N ASN A 57 0.98 0.46 -18.66
CA ASN A 57 0.04 0.29 -17.55
C ASN A 57 0.40 1.20 -16.37
N ILE A 58 -0.61 1.87 -15.82
CA ILE A 58 -0.49 2.67 -14.60
C ILE A 58 -0.39 1.74 -13.38
N PHE A 59 0.50 2.07 -12.46
CA PHE A 59 0.67 1.43 -11.17
C PHE A 59 1.08 2.44 -10.10
N TYR A 60 0.98 2.05 -8.84
CA TYR A 60 1.34 2.87 -7.69
C TYR A 60 2.30 2.09 -6.82
N ASP A 61 3.37 2.72 -6.36
CA ASP A 61 4.42 2.04 -5.62
C ASP A 61 5.07 3.00 -4.62
N PHE A 62 4.81 2.72 -3.35
CA PHE A 62 5.40 3.37 -2.20
C PHE A 62 6.32 2.38 -1.47
N SER A 63 7.50 2.86 -1.11
CA SER A 63 8.36 2.16 -0.18
C SER A 63 9.10 3.13 0.72
N MET A 64 9.19 2.80 1.99
CA MET A 64 9.95 3.57 2.98
C MET A 64 10.66 2.61 3.92
N ASN A 65 11.92 2.89 4.21
CA ASN A 65 12.70 2.16 5.20
C ASN A 65 12.81 2.96 6.49
N GLY A 66 12.95 2.25 7.61
CA GLY A 66 13.17 2.84 8.92
C GLY A 66 11.96 3.61 9.46
N MET A 67 10.75 3.22 9.06
CA MET A 67 9.53 3.81 9.59
C MET A 67 9.31 3.29 11.03
N PRO A 68 9.29 4.16 12.04
CA PRO A 68 9.13 3.75 13.44
C PRO A 68 7.64 3.52 13.75
N LEU A 69 7.17 2.32 13.48
CA LEU A 69 5.78 1.93 13.71
C LEU A 69 5.58 1.49 15.17
N PRO A 70 4.76 2.18 15.98
CA PRO A 70 4.57 1.84 17.39
C PRO A 70 3.95 0.45 17.58
N ASP A 71 3.03 0.05 16.70
CA ASP A 71 2.42 -1.29 16.70
C ASP A 71 3.22 -2.34 15.91
N GLY A 72 4.33 -1.93 15.29
CA GLY A 72 5.20 -2.78 14.50
C GLY A 72 4.50 -3.57 13.39
N LEU A 73 4.63 -4.89 13.42
CA LEU A 73 3.98 -5.78 12.43
C LEU A 73 2.46 -5.87 12.60
N ASN A 74 1.89 -5.31 13.67
CA ASN A 74 0.44 -5.25 13.85
C ASN A 74 -0.20 -4.00 13.25
N THR A 75 0.60 -3.04 12.76
CA THR A 75 0.10 -1.89 12.01
C THR A 75 -0.71 -2.35 10.80
N ILE A 76 -1.88 -1.75 10.61
CA ILE A 76 -2.75 -1.99 9.47
C ILE A 76 -2.46 -0.93 8.41
N LEU A 77 -2.43 -1.34 7.14
CA LEU A 77 -2.33 -0.43 6.00
C LEU A 77 -3.70 -0.30 5.34
N ARG A 78 -4.13 0.93 5.07
CA ARG A 78 -5.34 1.22 4.29
C ARG A 78 -4.93 1.94 3.01
N LEU A 79 -5.26 1.35 1.86
CA LEU A 79 -4.91 1.88 0.55
C LEU A 79 -6.18 2.26 -0.21
N GLU A 80 -6.31 3.53 -0.58
CA GLU A 80 -7.49 4.09 -1.25
C GLU A 80 -8.80 3.70 -0.53
N GLY A 81 -8.82 3.86 0.80
CA GLY A 81 -9.96 3.49 1.65
C GLY A 81 -10.13 1.99 1.92
N ASN A 82 -9.36 1.10 1.28
CA ASN A 82 -9.47 -0.35 1.45
C ASN A 82 -8.42 -0.89 2.42
N ILE A 83 -8.84 -1.69 3.41
CA ILE A 83 -7.94 -2.31 4.38
C ILE A 83 -7.16 -3.45 3.71
N LEU A 84 -5.83 -3.42 3.84
CA LEU A 84 -4.97 -4.52 3.43
C LEU A 84 -4.92 -5.59 4.53
N SER A 85 -5.53 -6.74 4.27
CA SER A 85 -5.57 -7.86 5.23
C SER A 85 -4.23 -8.59 5.27
N PHE A 86 -3.48 -8.41 6.36
CA PHE A 86 -2.18 -9.07 6.55
C PHE A 86 -2.34 -10.53 6.95
N GLY A 87 -1.65 -11.40 6.23
CA GLY A 87 -1.49 -12.80 6.61
C GLY A 87 -0.60 -13.00 7.85
N PRO A 88 -0.30 -14.27 8.17
CA PRO A 88 0.59 -14.59 9.30
C PRO A 88 2.00 -14.04 9.07
N GLU A 89 2.73 -13.88 10.17
CA GLU A 89 4.15 -13.53 10.12
C GLU A 89 4.96 -14.65 9.46
N ALA A 90 5.91 -14.27 8.62
CA ALA A 90 6.88 -15.14 7.98
C ALA A 90 8.23 -14.45 7.89
N LYS A 91 9.29 -15.19 7.60
CA LYS A 91 10.61 -14.61 7.34
C LYS A 91 10.68 -14.04 5.92
N SER A 92 11.23 -12.84 5.77
CA SER A 92 11.68 -12.30 4.49
C SER A 92 12.85 -13.11 3.91
N LYS A 93 13.25 -12.78 2.68
CA LYS A 93 14.45 -13.36 2.04
C LYS A 93 15.72 -13.17 2.87
N ASN A 94 15.79 -12.10 3.67
CA ASN A 94 16.94 -11.77 4.50
C ASN A 94 16.78 -12.26 5.95
N GLY A 95 15.78 -13.09 6.24
CA GLY A 95 15.54 -13.67 7.57
C GLY A 95 14.73 -12.79 8.53
N ASN A 96 14.46 -11.53 8.17
CA ASN A 96 13.70 -10.59 9.01
C ASN A 96 12.21 -10.96 9.10
N PRO A 97 11.55 -10.79 10.28
CA PRO A 97 10.10 -10.90 10.42
C PRO A 97 9.33 -10.00 9.44
N THR A 98 8.34 -10.56 8.74
CA THR A 98 7.56 -9.89 7.72
C THR A 98 6.11 -10.34 7.74
N ARG A 99 5.18 -9.40 7.53
CA ARG A 99 3.81 -9.71 7.14
C ARG A 99 3.53 -9.18 5.75
N LYS A 100 2.74 -9.94 4.99
CA LYS A 100 2.28 -9.59 3.65
C LYS A 100 0.77 -9.49 3.64
N ALA A 101 0.24 -8.48 2.97
CA ALA A 101 -1.17 -8.29 2.74
C ALA A 101 -1.45 -8.22 1.25
N ARG A 102 -2.66 -8.61 0.86
CA ARG A 102 -3.15 -8.47 -0.51
C ARG A 102 -4.64 -8.12 -0.47
N ALA A 103 -5.06 -7.19 -1.31
CA ALA A 103 -6.46 -6.86 -1.49
C ALA A 103 -6.73 -6.42 -2.93
N ASP A 104 -7.94 -6.66 -3.42
CA ASP A 104 -8.41 -6.05 -4.66
C ASP A 104 -9.02 -4.68 -4.33
N ILE A 105 -8.62 -3.64 -5.03
CA ILE A 105 -9.07 -2.26 -4.79
C ILE A 105 -9.59 -1.63 -6.09
N LEU A 106 -10.54 -0.69 -5.97
CA LEU A 106 -11.04 0.09 -7.09
C LEU A 106 -10.34 1.44 -7.15
N VAL A 107 -9.68 1.72 -8.27
CA VAL A 107 -8.95 2.98 -8.51
C VAL A 107 -9.44 3.58 -9.83
N GLY A 108 -10.10 4.74 -9.77
CA GLY A 108 -10.73 5.34 -10.96
C GLY A 108 -11.78 4.43 -11.63
N GLY A 109 -12.41 3.52 -10.89
CA GLY A 109 -13.34 2.52 -11.42
C GLY A 109 -12.68 1.32 -12.13
N GLN A 110 -11.36 1.20 -12.07
CA GLN A 110 -10.62 0.03 -12.55
C GLN A 110 -10.18 -0.83 -11.36
N LEU A 111 -10.17 -2.15 -11.53
CA LEU A 111 -9.75 -3.09 -10.50
C LEU A 111 -8.22 -3.22 -10.49
N TYR A 112 -7.63 -3.01 -9.32
CA TYR A 112 -6.20 -3.17 -9.06
C TYR A 112 -5.99 -4.28 -8.03
N ILE A 113 -4.91 -5.04 -8.19
CA ILE A 113 -4.38 -5.89 -7.13
C ILE A 113 -3.42 -5.03 -6.34
N SER A 114 -3.70 -4.88 -5.05
CA SER A 114 -2.83 -4.21 -4.10
C SER A 114 -2.09 -5.21 -3.21
N GLU A 115 -0.84 -4.91 -2.91
CA GLU A 115 0.02 -5.69 -2.02
C GLU A 115 0.67 -4.76 -0.98
N GLY A 116 0.67 -5.20 0.27
CA GLY A 116 1.31 -4.52 1.39
C GLY A 116 2.38 -5.40 2.01
N TYR A 117 3.50 -4.80 2.43
CA TYR A 117 4.59 -5.48 3.11
C TYR A 117 5.02 -4.65 4.32
N LEU A 118 5.06 -5.29 5.48
CA LEU A 118 5.69 -4.76 6.69
C LEU A 118 6.81 -5.70 7.07
N THR A 119 8.04 -5.21 7.13
CA THR A 119 9.22 -6.01 7.49
C THR A 119 9.98 -5.33 8.61
N GLN A 120 10.24 -6.05 9.69
CA GLN A 120 11.02 -5.54 10.82
C GLN A 120 12.50 -5.45 10.42
N GLY A 121 13.05 -4.24 10.46
CA GLY A 121 14.46 -3.98 10.26
C GLY A 121 15.19 -3.70 11.58
N LYS A 122 16.49 -3.40 11.48
CA LYS A 122 17.32 -3.05 12.65
C LYS A 122 16.91 -1.71 13.26
N ASN A 123 16.54 -0.73 12.42
CA ASN A 123 16.22 0.63 12.82
C ASN A 123 14.79 1.00 12.38
N GLY A 124 13.79 0.27 12.88
CA GLY A 124 12.39 0.44 12.50
C GLY A 124 11.95 -0.51 11.37
N TYR A 125 10.87 -0.16 10.67
CA TYR A 125 10.20 -1.05 9.72
C TYR A 125 10.40 -0.60 8.28
N TYR A 126 10.59 -1.58 7.41
CA TYR A 126 10.41 -1.40 5.98
C TYR A 126 8.94 -1.58 5.63
N VAL A 127 8.35 -0.55 5.04
CA VAL A 127 6.98 -0.51 4.56
C VAL A 127 7.00 -0.46 3.04
N LYS A 128 6.22 -1.32 2.40
CA LYS A 128 5.95 -1.22 0.96
C LYS A 128 4.47 -1.42 0.68
N ALA A 129 3.91 -0.57 -0.17
CA ALA A 129 2.55 -0.71 -0.68
C ALA A 129 2.59 -0.53 -2.19
N VAL A 130 2.02 -1.48 -2.92
CA VAL A 130 1.99 -1.47 -4.38
C VAL A 130 0.58 -1.76 -4.85
N ALA A 131 0.14 -1.09 -5.91
CA ALA A 131 -1.09 -1.41 -6.60
C ALA A 131 -0.84 -1.50 -8.11
N HIS A 132 -1.18 -2.64 -8.71
CA HIS A 132 -1.09 -2.89 -10.14
C HIS A 132 -2.46 -3.17 -10.72
N LYS A 133 -2.73 -2.67 -11.93
CA LYS A 133 -3.97 -2.97 -12.64
C LYS A 133 -4.14 -4.48 -12.75
N LYS A 134 -5.31 -5.00 -12.36
CA LYS A 134 -5.61 -6.42 -12.49
C LYS A 134 -5.67 -6.79 -13.97
N PRO A 135 -4.99 -7.85 -14.42
CA PRO A 135 -5.09 -8.27 -15.82
C PRO A 135 -6.55 -8.55 -16.15
N SER A 136 -7.03 -7.98 -17.25
CA SER A 136 -8.36 -8.30 -17.76
C SER A 136 -8.36 -9.77 -18.19
N PRO A 137 -9.42 -10.55 -17.88
CA PRO A 137 -9.55 -11.87 -18.47
C PRO A 137 -9.43 -11.75 -19.99
N PRO A 138 -8.75 -12.67 -20.69
CA PRO A 138 -8.75 -12.66 -22.14
C PRO A 138 -10.20 -12.71 -22.63
N ALA A 139 -10.52 -11.86 -23.62
CA ALA A 139 -11.84 -11.88 -24.23
C ALA A 139 -12.16 -13.32 -24.67
N PRO A 140 -13.39 -13.82 -24.43
CA PRO A 140 -13.76 -15.15 -24.87
C PRO A 140 -13.53 -15.24 -26.38
N LYS A 141 -12.71 -16.21 -26.81
CA LYS A 141 -12.49 -16.47 -28.23
C LYS A 141 -13.86 -16.70 -28.88
N PRO A 142 -14.15 -16.12 -30.04
CA PRO A 142 -15.38 -16.44 -30.76
C PRO A 142 -15.39 -17.96 -30.96
N ARG A 143 -16.42 -18.62 -30.44
CA ARG A 143 -16.70 -20.02 -30.78
C ARG A 143 -17.06 -19.99 -32.26
N GLY A 144 -16.09 -20.32 -33.11
CA GLY A 144 -16.32 -20.55 -34.53
C GLY A 144 -17.32 -21.70 -34.64
N GLY A 145 -18.59 -21.34 -34.81
CA GLY A 145 -19.64 -22.28 -35.15
C GLY A 145 -19.39 -22.76 -36.56
N SER A 146 -18.90 -23.99 -36.69
CA SER A 146 -19.04 -24.74 -37.93
C SER A 146 -20.51 -25.17 -38.00
N PHE A 147 -21.32 -24.44 -38.76
CA PHE A 147 -22.59 -24.96 -39.23
C PHE A 147 -22.25 -25.94 -40.36
N ILE A 148 -22.62 -27.21 -40.18
CA ILE A 148 -22.71 -28.21 -41.25
C ILE A 148 -24.20 -28.41 -41.50
#